data_AF-A0A2N2P4W0-F1
#
_entry.id   AF-A0A2N2P4W0-F1
#
_cell.length_a   1.000
_cell.length_b   1.000
_cell.length_c   1.000
_cell.angle_alpha   90.00
_cell.angle_beta   90.00
_cell.angle_gamma   90.00
#
_symmetry.space_group_name_H-M   'P 1'
#
loop_
_entity.id
_entity.type
_entity.pdbx_description
1 polymer ?
#
loop_
_entity_poly.entity_id
_entity_poly.type
_entity_poly.pdbx_seq_one_letter_code
_entity_poly.pdbx_strand_id
1 'polypeptide(L)'
;MQLYYHRKSLEMISHEPVFATAPPNLPPSVAEWYSLVNAVELLEKYSNQDDPLPPAEFRLCRYKDTELVVFLYENQGVVWWAFENCEKDDPPVYINIDPPPDNWLLCCENFSSFVYTRFFDFLHWYDKKLSILGFGNPLEVNIIDQLHREYFPEPVTYGWPGDTQLRFSNADQRISIQYDDQVSNWHFSANTPDNLQKVFEKFKPLLYGCLPPLKDT
;
A
#
# COMPACT_ATOMS: atom_id res chain seq x y z
N MET A 1 13.21 10.66 8.68
CA MET A 1 12.34 11.81 9.03
C MET A 1 11.11 11.22 9.70
N GLN A 2 11.13 11.06 11.02
CA GLN A 2 9.96 10.63 11.78
C GLN A 2 9.03 11.84 11.92
N LEU A 3 7.89 11.83 11.22
CA LEU A 3 6.84 12.81 11.45
C LEU A 3 6.16 12.44 12.78
N TYR A 4 6.61 13.06 13.87
CA TYR A 4 5.97 12.96 15.17
C TYR A 4 4.63 13.71 15.14
N TYR A 5 3.54 12.98 14.94
CA TYR A 5 2.20 13.53 15.16
C TYR A 5 1.95 13.63 16.67
N HIS A 6 1.74 14.86 17.13
CA HIS A 6 1.46 15.19 18.52
C HIS A 6 0.03 14.75 18.85
N ARG A 7 -0.10 13.60 19.51
CA ARG A 7 -1.37 12.98 19.96
C ARG A 7 -2.10 13.94 20.92
N LYS A 8 -3.08 14.70 20.42
CA LYS A 8 -4.08 15.34 21.29
C LYS A 8 -5.00 14.25 21.81
N SER A 9 -4.98 14.03 23.11
CA SER A 9 -5.94 13.17 23.82
C SER A 9 -7.34 13.78 23.73
N LEU A 10 -8.07 13.42 22.68
CA LEU A 10 -9.52 13.56 22.62
C LEU A 10 -10.12 12.43 23.47
N GLU A 11 -10.94 12.79 24.45
CA GLU A 11 -11.83 11.85 25.14
C GLU A 11 -12.84 11.33 24.10
N MET A 12 -12.45 10.27 23.40
CA MET A 12 -13.36 9.55 22.51
C MET A 12 -14.37 8.80 23.36
N ILE A 13 -15.65 9.03 23.08
CA ILE A 13 -16.72 8.14 23.49
C ILE A 13 -16.42 6.79 22.82
N SER A 14 -15.85 5.86 23.57
CA SER A 14 -15.43 4.56 23.07
C SER A 14 -16.66 3.71 22.78
N HIS A 15 -17.16 3.77 21.54
CA HIS A 15 -17.77 2.60 20.95
C HIS A 15 -16.64 1.65 20.62
N GLU A 16 -16.22 0.82 21.59
CA GLU A 16 -15.33 -0.28 21.27
C GLU A 16 -15.95 -1.05 20.11
N PRO A 17 -15.24 -1.19 18.96
CA PRO A 17 -15.76 -2.00 17.88
C PRO A 17 -16.04 -3.40 18.42
N VAL A 18 -17.29 -3.84 18.28
CA VAL A 18 -17.68 -5.21 18.66
C VAL A 18 -17.08 -6.14 17.63
N PHE A 19 -15.90 -6.67 17.94
CA PHE A 19 -15.25 -7.66 17.10
C PHE A 19 -15.89 -9.03 17.34
N ALA A 20 -16.49 -9.60 16.30
CA ALA A 20 -16.88 -10.99 16.28
C ALA A 20 -15.70 -11.88 15.85
N THR A 21 -15.77 -13.18 16.16
CA THR A 21 -14.82 -14.17 15.62
C THR A 21 -14.92 -14.21 14.10
N ALA A 22 -13.80 -14.50 13.44
CA ALA A 22 -13.65 -14.51 11.98
C ALA A 22 -14.76 -15.31 11.25
N PRO A 23 -15.09 -14.95 10.00
CA PRO A 23 -16.11 -15.67 9.23
C PRO A 23 -15.70 -17.14 9.01
N PRO A 24 -16.68 -18.07 8.96
CA PRO A 24 -16.40 -19.49 8.87
C PRO A 24 -15.78 -19.92 7.52
N ASN A 25 -15.93 -19.09 6.47
CA ASN A 25 -15.40 -19.36 5.14
C ASN A 25 -14.63 -18.14 4.63
N LEU A 26 -13.35 -18.34 4.28
CA LEU A 26 -12.54 -17.32 3.62
C LEU A 26 -12.84 -17.31 2.11
N PRO A 27 -12.85 -16.13 1.46
CA PRO A 27 -12.85 -16.05 0.01
C PRO A 27 -11.67 -16.83 -0.59
N PRO A 28 -11.84 -17.54 -1.73
CA PRO A 28 -10.80 -18.33 -2.39
C PRO A 28 -9.42 -17.68 -2.50
N SER A 29 -9.31 -16.42 -2.94
CA SER A 29 -8.00 -15.75 -3.08
C SER A 29 -7.32 -15.49 -1.73
N VAL A 30 -8.10 -15.18 -0.69
CA VAL A 30 -7.63 -15.01 0.68
C VAL A 30 -7.18 -16.35 1.24
N ALA A 31 -7.98 -17.40 1.06
CA ALA A 31 -7.64 -18.75 1.48
C ALA A 31 -6.36 -19.27 0.79
N GLU A 32 -6.22 -19.03 -0.51
CA GLU A 32 -5.04 -19.39 -1.29
C GLU A 32 -3.80 -18.71 -0.73
N TRP A 33 -3.83 -17.37 -0.55
CA TRP A 33 -2.70 -16.63 0.02
C TRP A 33 -2.30 -17.16 1.39
N TYR A 34 -3.25 -17.27 2.32
CA TYR A 34 -2.98 -17.73 3.68
C TYR A 34 -2.71 -19.24 3.79
N SER A 35 -2.83 -20.00 2.69
CA SER A 35 -2.36 -21.39 2.62
C SER A 35 -0.85 -21.49 2.33
N LEU A 36 -0.22 -20.41 1.87
CA LEU A 36 1.22 -20.37 1.61
C LEU A 36 2.01 -20.43 2.92
N VAL A 37 3.11 -21.17 2.89
CA VAL A 37 4.07 -21.17 3.99
C VAL A 37 4.65 -19.75 4.12
N ASN A 38 4.59 -19.22 5.34
CA ASN A 38 5.05 -17.88 5.71
C ASN A 38 4.24 -16.72 5.10
N ALA A 39 2.96 -16.91 4.75
CA ALA A 39 2.14 -15.86 4.15
C ALA A 39 2.08 -14.56 5.00
N VAL A 40 2.00 -14.71 6.33
CA VAL A 40 1.95 -13.60 7.29
C VAL A 40 3.28 -12.85 7.30
N GLU A 41 4.39 -13.57 7.51
CA GLU A 41 5.74 -13.02 7.59
C GLU A 41 6.18 -12.37 6.27
N LEU A 42 5.76 -12.95 5.15
CA LEU A 42 6.00 -12.36 3.83
C LEU A 42 5.22 -11.07 3.66
N LEU A 43 3.94 -11.03 4.05
CA LEU A 43 3.15 -9.81 3.96
C LEU A 43 3.76 -8.71 4.84
N GLU A 44 4.06 -9.00 6.12
CA GLU A 44 4.72 -8.08 7.06
C GLU A 44 5.98 -7.47 6.45
N LYS A 45 6.87 -8.33 5.94
CA LYS A 45 8.13 -7.90 5.31
C LYS A 45 7.90 -6.97 4.12
N TYR A 46 6.91 -7.26 3.29
CA TYR A 46 6.63 -6.51 2.06
C TYR A 46 5.49 -5.49 2.23
N SER A 47 5.15 -5.12 3.46
CA SER A 47 4.19 -4.06 3.76
C SER A 47 4.76 -3.10 4.80
N ASN A 48 6.00 -2.62 4.63
CA ASN A 48 6.61 -1.69 5.58
C ASN A 48 6.66 -2.17 7.05
N GLN A 49 6.67 -3.49 7.31
CA GLN A 49 6.54 -4.04 8.67
C GLN A 49 5.19 -3.75 9.33
N ASP A 50 4.14 -3.51 8.54
CA ASP A 50 2.74 -3.57 8.99
C ASP A 50 2.46 -4.95 9.62
N ASP A 51 1.42 -5.04 10.44
CA ASP A 51 1.04 -6.20 11.27
C ASP A 51 -0.10 -7.01 10.63
N PRO A 52 0.19 -7.96 9.73
CA PRO A 52 -0.80 -8.85 9.15
C PRO A 52 -1.29 -9.85 10.19
N LEU A 53 -2.61 -9.99 10.26
CA LEU A 53 -3.24 -10.94 11.15
C LEU A 53 -3.24 -12.35 10.52
N PRO A 54 -2.97 -13.41 11.29
CA PRO A 54 -3.32 -14.76 10.85
C PRO A 54 -4.85 -14.92 10.80
N PRO A 55 -5.41 -15.86 10.00
CA PRO A 55 -6.86 -16.01 9.87
C PRO A 55 -7.62 -16.22 11.18
N ALA A 56 -6.99 -16.89 12.17
CA ALA A 56 -7.56 -17.07 13.50
C ALA A 56 -7.72 -15.76 14.29
N GLU A 57 -7.02 -14.71 13.86
CA GLU A 57 -7.01 -13.38 14.49
C GLU A 57 -7.73 -12.33 13.65
N PHE A 58 -8.27 -12.68 12.48
CA PHE A 58 -9.13 -11.78 11.73
C PHE A 58 -10.26 -11.21 12.59
N ARG A 59 -10.62 -9.96 12.28
CA ARG A 59 -11.63 -9.22 13.04
C ARG A 59 -12.75 -8.78 12.11
N LEU A 60 -13.96 -9.26 12.37
CA LEU A 60 -15.14 -8.78 11.66
C LEU A 60 -15.53 -7.39 12.18
N CYS A 61 -15.79 -6.47 11.28
CA CYS A 61 -16.44 -5.20 11.58
C CYS A 61 -17.54 -4.92 10.55
N ARG A 62 -18.45 -4.00 10.90
CA ARG A 62 -19.54 -3.60 10.02
C ARG A 62 -19.38 -2.13 9.66
N TYR A 63 -19.43 -1.83 8.37
CA TYR A 63 -19.42 -0.47 7.84
C TYR A 63 -20.64 -0.30 6.94
N LYS A 64 -21.60 0.52 7.39
CA LYS A 64 -22.91 0.65 6.74
C LYS A 64 -23.58 -0.73 6.59
N ASP A 65 -23.91 -1.12 5.37
CA ASP A 65 -24.52 -2.40 5.02
C ASP A 65 -23.50 -3.47 4.60
N THR A 66 -22.20 -3.19 4.74
CA THR A 66 -21.10 -4.07 4.36
C THR A 66 -20.42 -4.66 5.59
N GLU A 67 -20.17 -5.96 5.55
CA GLU A 67 -19.30 -6.65 6.51
C GLU A 67 -17.88 -6.68 5.98
N LEU A 68 -16.92 -6.25 6.81
CA LEU A 68 -15.51 -6.17 6.47
C LEU A 68 -14.70 -7.03 7.44
N VAL A 69 -13.65 -7.65 6.95
CA VAL A 69 -12.74 -8.49 7.75
C VAL A 69 -11.37 -7.85 7.77
N VAL A 70 -11.01 -7.26 8.90
CA VAL A 70 -9.70 -6.66 9.12
C VAL A 70 -8.65 -7.76 9.14
N PHE A 71 -7.60 -7.58 8.34
CA PHE A 71 -6.52 -8.56 8.17
C PHE A 71 -5.11 -7.96 8.27
N LEU A 72 -4.97 -6.62 8.34
CA LEU A 72 -3.69 -5.94 8.40
C LEU A 72 -3.82 -4.59 9.12
N TYR A 73 -2.90 -4.33 10.04
CA TYR A 73 -2.75 -3.03 10.70
C TYR A 73 -1.44 -2.36 10.29
N GLU A 74 -1.48 -1.06 10.01
CA GLU A 74 -0.27 -0.29 9.76
C GLU A 74 0.57 -0.21 11.05
N ASN A 75 1.89 -0.24 10.89
CA ASN A 75 2.81 -0.41 12.03
C ASN A 75 2.85 0.75 13.04
N GLN A 76 2.33 1.93 12.71
CA GLN A 76 2.11 3.07 13.61
C GLN A 76 0.67 3.14 14.14
N GLY A 77 -0.19 2.21 13.71
CA GLY A 77 -1.57 2.08 14.14
C GLY A 77 -2.52 3.12 13.54
N VAL A 78 -2.11 3.82 12.48
CA VAL A 78 -2.92 4.90 11.86
C VAL A 78 -3.84 4.41 10.74
N VAL A 79 -3.58 3.21 10.21
CA VAL A 79 -4.30 2.66 9.06
C VAL A 79 -4.67 1.20 9.26
N TRP A 80 -5.90 0.82 8.94
CA TRP A 80 -6.37 -0.57 8.95
C TRP A 80 -6.78 -0.99 7.55
N TRP A 81 -6.48 -2.23 7.16
CA TRP A 81 -7.01 -2.81 5.92
C TRP A 81 -7.93 -3.98 6.20
N ALA A 82 -9.02 -4.05 5.43
CA ALA A 82 -10.02 -5.09 5.53
C ALA A 82 -10.47 -5.53 4.13
N PHE A 83 -10.77 -6.81 3.95
CA PHE A 83 -11.47 -7.27 2.74
C PHE A 83 -12.98 -7.38 3.01
N GLU A 84 -13.79 -7.26 1.96
CA GLU A 84 -15.24 -7.45 2.09
C GLU A 84 -15.60 -8.92 2.32
N ASN A 85 -16.42 -9.18 3.34
CA ASN A 85 -17.02 -10.49 3.60
C ASN A 85 -18.17 -10.75 2.60
N CYS A 86 -17.84 -11.12 1.37
CA CYS A 86 -18.79 -11.37 0.30
C CYS A 86 -18.56 -12.72 -0.39
N GLU A 87 -19.42 -13.06 -1.35
CA GLU A 87 -19.33 -14.31 -2.12
C GLU A 87 -18.33 -14.26 -3.28
N LYS A 88 -17.58 -13.15 -3.46
CA LYS A 88 -16.59 -13.04 -4.54
C LYS A 88 -15.38 -13.91 -4.24
N ASP A 89 -14.84 -14.53 -5.29
CA ASP A 89 -13.59 -15.31 -5.20
C ASP A 89 -12.41 -14.45 -4.74
N ASP A 90 -12.35 -13.21 -5.23
CA ASP A 90 -11.31 -12.24 -4.93
C ASP A 90 -11.92 -10.89 -4.50
N PRO A 91 -12.16 -10.70 -3.19
CA PRO A 91 -12.98 -9.61 -2.65
C PRO A 91 -12.27 -8.26 -2.75
N PRO A 92 -13.02 -7.14 -2.77
CA PRO A 92 -12.44 -5.81 -2.66
C PRO A 92 -11.80 -5.58 -1.29
N VAL A 93 -10.77 -4.74 -1.28
CA VAL A 93 -10.06 -4.32 -0.07
C VAL A 93 -10.38 -2.86 0.22
N TYR A 94 -10.72 -2.62 1.48
CA TYR A 94 -11.00 -1.32 2.06
C TYR A 94 -9.86 -0.91 2.99
N ILE A 95 -9.69 0.40 3.13
CA ILE A 95 -8.73 1.03 4.01
C ILE A 95 -9.46 1.98 4.96
N ASN A 96 -9.06 1.98 6.23
CA ASN A 96 -9.51 2.94 7.22
C ASN A 96 -8.33 3.81 7.67
N ILE A 97 -8.48 5.13 7.64
CA ILE A 97 -7.40 6.09 7.91
C ILE A 97 -7.79 6.98 9.09
N ASP A 98 -6.82 7.22 9.97
CA ASP A 98 -6.84 8.04 11.20
C ASP A 98 -8.00 9.06 11.39
N PRO A 99 -8.78 8.95 12.48
CA PRO A 99 -8.85 7.81 13.39
C PRO A 99 -9.82 6.73 12.86
N PRO A 100 -9.38 5.46 12.75
CA PRO A 100 -10.33 4.36 12.60
C PRO A 100 -11.25 4.22 13.82
N PRO A 101 -12.44 3.60 13.69
CA PRO A 101 -12.90 2.76 12.58
C PRO A 101 -13.94 3.42 11.63
N ASP A 102 -14.07 4.74 11.59
CA ASP A 102 -15.29 5.35 11.04
C ASP A 102 -15.22 5.73 9.54
N ASN A 103 -14.05 5.67 8.91
CA ASN A 103 -13.87 6.13 7.53
C ASN A 103 -13.23 5.05 6.62
N TRP A 104 -14.04 4.07 6.22
CA TRP A 104 -13.62 3.07 5.24
C TRP A 104 -13.72 3.61 3.81
N LEU A 105 -12.62 3.55 3.08
CA LEU A 105 -12.50 3.89 1.67
C LEU A 105 -12.16 2.62 0.88
N LEU A 106 -12.67 2.51 -0.35
CA LEU A 106 -12.26 1.43 -1.25
C LEU A 106 -10.79 1.65 -1.63
N CYS A 107 -9.93 0.69 -1.29
CA CYS A 107 -8.50 0.73 -1.61
C CYS A 107 -8.22 0.12 -2.98
N CYS A 108 -8.80 -1.06 -3.26
CA CYS A 108 -8.77 -1.70 -4.58
C CYS A 108 -9.87 -2.77 -4.71
N GLU A 109 -10.18 -3.16 -5.93
CA GLU A 109 -11.28 -4.09 -6.26
C GLU A 109 -11.01 -5.55 -5.89
N ASN A 110 -9.74 -5.91 -5.62
CA ASN A 110 -9.31 -7.29 -5.47
C ASN A 110 -8.22 -7.45 -4.40
N PHE A 111 -8.35 -8.45 -3.54
CA PHE A 111 -7.38 -8.82 -2.52
C PHE A 111 -6.05 -9.26 -3.14
N SER A 112 -6.06 -10.01 -4.24
CA SER A 112 -4.83 -10.39 -4.93
C SER A 112 -4.05 -9.17 -5.44
N SER A 113 -4.74 -8.14 -5.93
CA SER A 113 -4.13 -6.87 -6.34
C SER A 113 -3.52 -6.14 -5.14
N PHE A 114 -4.21 -6.13 -4.00
CA PHE A 114 -3.66 -5.59 -2.76
C PHE A 114 -2.33 -6.27 -2.39
N VAL A 115 -2.31 -7.61 -2.30
CA VAL A 115 -1.09 -8.36 -1.96
C VAL A 115 0.01 -8.10 -2.99
N TYR A 116 -0.30 -8.14 -4.28
CA TYR A 116 0.66 -7.85 -5.35
C TYR A 116 1.32 -6.48 -5.17
N THR A 117 0.53 -5.44 -4.88
CA THR A 117 1.05 -4.07 -4.74
C THR A 117 1.99 -3.91 -3.55
N ARG A 118 1.76 -4.63 -2.44
CA ARG A 118 2.67 -4.67 -1.30
C ARG A 118 4.05 -5.19 -1.73
N PHE A 119 4.09 -6.32 -2.41
CA PHE A 119 5.33 -6.85 -2.98
C PHE A 119 5.96 -5.89 -3.98
N PHE A 120 5.16 -5.32 -4.88
CA PHE A 120 5.65 -4.40 -5.90
C PHE A 120 6.39 -3.21 -5.28
N ASP A 121 5.79 -2.57 -4.29
CA ASP A 121 6.31 -1.37 -3.64
C ASP A 121 7.56 -1.69 -2.80
N PHE A 122 7.55 -2.80 -2.07
CA PHE A 122 8.57 -3.08 -1.06
C PHE A 122 9.69 -4.04 -1.49
N LEU A 123 9.61 -4.71 -2.65
CA LEU A 123 10.61 -5.71 -3.06
C LEU A 123 12.05 -5.18 -3.04
N HIS A 124 12.27 -3.96 -3.54
CA HIS A 124 13.58 -3.32 -3.65
C HIS A 124 13.79 -2.20 -2.64
N TRP A 125 12.80 -1.93 -1.78
CA TRP A 125 12.84 -0.82 -0.82
C TRP A 125 14.03 -0.93 0.13
N TYR A 126 14.40 -2.17 0.49
CA TYR A 126 15.51 -2.45 1.39
C TYR A 126 16.87 -2.56 0.69
N ASP A 127 16.91 -2.69 -0.65
CA ASP A 127 18.16 -2.66 -1.42
C ASP A 127 18.39 -1.25 -1.98
N LYS A 128 19.20 -0.49 -1.26
CA LYS A 128 19.57 0.89 -1.59
C LYS A 128 20.30 1.05 -2.92
N LYS A 129 20.90 -0.02 -3.45
CA LYS A 129 21.55 0.03 -4.77
C LYS A 129 20.53 -0.07 -5.90
N LEU A 130 19.31 -0.47 -5.57
CA LEU A 130 18.23 -0.79 -6.49
C LEU A 130 17.00 0.10 -6.28
N SER A 131 17.04 1.11 -5.40
CA SER A 131 15.93 2.02 -5.13
C SER A 131 16.34 3.49 -4.92
N ILE A 132 15.49 4.43 -5.39
CA ILE A 132 15.60 5.88 -5.17
C ILE A 132 14.21 6.45 -4.83
N LEU A 133 14.15 7.32 -3.82
CA LEU A 133 12.95 8.09 -3.48
C LEU A 133 13.07 9.54 -3.97
N GLY A 134 12.03 10.02 -4.64
CA GLY A 134 11.90 11.36 -5.20
C GLY A 134 10.65 12.08 -4.72
N PHE A 135 10.70 13.41 -4.70
CA PHE A 135 9.56 14.29 -4.40
C PHE A 135 9.36 15.26 -5.55
N GLY A 136 8.14 15.29 -6.07
CA GLY A 136 7.74 16.13 -7.19
C GLY A 136 6.49 16.94 -6.89
N ASN A 137 6.21 17.89 -7.77
CA ASN A 137 4.94 18.61 -7.80
C ASN A 137 3.76 17.64 -8.04
N PRO A 138 2.50 18.11 -7.94
CA PRO A 138 1.34 17.30 -8.33
C PRO A 138 1.51 16.72 -9.73
N LEU A 139 1.03 15.48 -9.91
CA LEU A 139 1.28 14.74 -11.14
C LEU A 139 0.43 15.29 -12.29
N GLU A 140 1.08 15.82 -13.33
CA GLU A 140 0.40 16.32 -14.52
C GLU A 140 -0.06 15.17 -15.44
N VAL A 141 -1.19 15.35 -16.13
CA VAL A 141 -1.81 14.33 -17.01
C VAL A 141 -0.87 13.89 -18.15
N ASN A 142 -0.09 14.81 -18.72
CA ASN A 142 0.90 14.51 -19.77
C ASN A 142 2.00 13.55 -19.30
N ILE A 143 2.37 13.58 -18.01
CA ILE A 143 3.34 12.67 -17.40
C ILE A 143 2.73 11.28 -17.23
N ILE A 144 1.47 11.21 -16.79
CA ILE A 144 0.73 9.95 -16.70
C ILE A 144 0.62 9.30 -18.09
N ASP A 145 0.26 10.08 -19.10
CA ASP A 145 0.20 9.61 -20.49
C ASP A 145 1.56 9.15 -21.00
N GLN A 146 2.64 9.81 -20.61
CA GLN A 146 4.00 9.38 -20.94
C GLN A 146 4.32 8.02 -20.31
N LEU A 147 4.00 7.84 -19.02
CA LEU A 147 4.23 6.58 -18.31
C LEU A 147 3.46 5.43 -18.96
N HIS A 148 2.18 5.63 -19.33
CA HIS A 148 1.39 4.63 -20.04
C HIS A 148 1.94 4.24 -21.41
N ARG A 149 2.64 5.14 -22.11
CA ARG A 149 3.25 4.82 -23.41
C ARG A 149 4.52 4.00 -23.30
N GLU A 150 5.24 4.13 -22.18
CA GLU A 150 6.61 3.64 -22.04
C GLU A 150 6.72 2.44 -21.08
N TYR A 151 5.73 2.27 -20.22
CA TYR A 151 5.68 1.25 -19.18
C TYR A 151 4.33 0.54 -19.20
N PHE A 152 4.34 -0.70 -18.72
CA PHE A 152 3.13 -1.45 -18.43
C PHE A 152 2.46 -0.87 -17.17
N PRO A 153 1.18 -0.50 -17.21
CA PRO A 153 0.46 -0.05 -16.03
C PRO A 153 0.16 -1.24 -15.11
N GLU A 154 0.46 -1.06 -13.83
CA GLU A 154 0.23 -2.03 -12.77
C GLU A 154 -1.00 -1.61 -11.93
N PRO A 155 -1.50 -2.46 -11.00
CA PRO A 155 -2.69 -2.14 -10.21
C PRO A 155 -2.58 -0.79 -9.46
N VAL A 156 -3.67 -0.03 -9.54
CA VAL A 156 -3.87 1.24 -8.83
C VAL A 156 -4.49 0.96 -7.47
N THR A 157 -4.02 1.65 -6.44
CA THR A 157 -4.61 1.61 -5.09
C THR A 157 -4.90 3.01 -4.59
N TYR A 158 -5.81 3.12 -3.62
CA TYR A 158 -6.28 4.39 -3.07
C TYR A 158 -6.13 4.47 -1.54
N GLY A 159 -6.06 5.70 -1.03
CA GLY A 159 -6.18 6.03 0.38
C GLY A 159 -4.87 6.25 1.14
N TRP A 160 -3.90 5.32 1.08
CA TRP A 160 -2.63 5.48 1.81
C TRP A 160 -1.45 4.73 1.19
N PRO A 161 -0.25 5.36 1.10
CA PRO A 161 0.02 6.77 1.39
C PRO A 161 -0.49 7.68 0.27
N GLY A 162 -1.03 8.84 0.62
CA GLY A 162 -1.68 9.76 -0.32
C GLY A 162 -3.00 9.23 -0.90
N ASP A 163 -3.64 10.03 -1.76
CA ASP A 163 -4.98 9.70 -2.27
C ASP A 163 -4.96 8.56 -3.29
N THR A 164 -3.96 8.56 -4.19
CA THR A 164 -3.83 7.59 -5.27
C THR A 164 -2.38 7.10 -5.38
N GLN A 165 -2.22 5.80 -5.63
CA GLN A 165 -0.95 5.17 -5.95
C GLN A 165 -0.98 4.56 -7.34
N LEU A 166 -0.13 5.06 -8.22
CA LEU A 166 0.10 4.50 -9.56
C LEU A 166 1.37 3.68 -9.56
N ARG A 167 1.35 2.59 -10.32
CA ARG A 167 2.50 1.70 -10.49
C ARG A 167 2.71 1.44 -11.97
N PHE A 168 3.98 1.42 -12.36
CA PHE A 168 4.40 1.20 -13.74
C PHE A 168 5.63 0.31 -13.76
N SER A 169 5.68 -0.64 -14.69
CA SER A 169 6.81 -1.55 -14.82
C SER A 169 7.24 -1.76 -16.26
N ASN A 170 8.47 -2.20 -16.43
CA ASN A 170 8.93 -2.88 -17.64
C ASN A 170 9.87 -4.02 -17.22
N ALA A 171 10.57 -4.64 -18.17
CA ALA A 171 11.43 -5.79 -17.89
C ALA A 171 12.43 -5.57 -16.75
N ASP A 172 12.94 -4.35 -16.59
CA ASP A 172 14.06 -4.06 -15.68
C ASP A 172 13.80 -2.94 -14.66
N GLN A 173 12.68 -2.22 -14.76
CA GLN A 173 12.40 -1.01 -14.00
C GLN A 173 10.99 -1.03 -13.43
N ARG A 174 10.82 -0.39 -12.27
CA ARG A 174 9.54 -0.15 -11.61
C ARG A 174 9.48 1.29 -11.13
N ILE A 175 8.29 1.86 -11.22
CA ILE A 175 7.96 3.19 -10.73
C ILE A 175 6.69 3.06 -9.90
N SER A 176 6.72 3.49 -8.65
CA SER A 176 5.54 3.66 -7.81
C SER A 176 5.41 5.14 -7.48
N ILE A 177 4.22 5.70 -7.64
CA ILE A 177 3.95 7.13 -7.46
C ILE A 177 2.75 7.25 -6.54
N GLN A 178 2.97 7.73 -5.33
CA GLN A 178 1.91 8.15 -4.41
C GLN A 178 1.67 9.63 -4.66
N TYR A 179 0.44 10.08 -4.91
CA TYR A 179 0.18 11.50 -5.13
C TYR A 179 -1.19 11.95 -4.64
N ASP A 180 -1.26 13.25 -4.37
CA ASP A 180 -2.47 14.01 -4.08
C ASP A 180 -2.45 15.33 -4.90
N ASP A 181 -3.29 16.30 -4.55
CA ASP A 181 -3.37 17.60 -5.21
C ASP A 181 -2.19 18.55 -4.91
N GLN A 182 -1.30 18.18 -3.98
CA GLN A 182 -0.20 19.01 -3.50
C GLN A 182 1.18 18.46 -3.85
N VAL A 183 1.37 17.14 -3.78
CA VAL A 183 2.69 16.51 -3.94
C VAL A 183 2.59 15.15 -4.63
N SER A 184 3.71 14.74 -5.23
CA SER A 184 3.93 13.35 -5.63
C SER A 184 5.20 12.79 -4.99
N ASN A 185 5.08 11.63 -4.35
CA ASN A 185 6.19 10.84 -3.84
C ASN A 185 6.48 9.71 -4.84
N TRP A 186 7.68 9.72 -5.39
CA TRP A 186 8.14 8.77 -6.38
C TRP A 186 9.07 7.75 -5.76
N HIS A 187 8.87 6.49 -6.09
CA HIS A 187 9.79 5.41 -5.80
C HIS A 187 10.21 4.75 -7.12
N PHE A 188 11.49 4.88 -7.44
CA PHE A 188 12.11 4.22 -8.58
C PHE A 188 12.84 2.99 -8.08
N SER A 189 12.66 1.86 -8.75
CA SER A 189 13.51 0.68 -8.54
C SER A 189 13.86 -0.04 -9.83
N ALA A 190 14.94 -0.83 -9.81
CA ALA A 190 15.37 -1.58 -10.98
C ALA A 190 16.16 -2.85 -10.58
N ASN A 191 16.33 -3.78 -11.52
CA ASN A 191 17.11 -5.00 -11.29
C ASN A 191 18.63 -4.76 -11.26
N THR A 192 19.09 -3.59 -11.74
CA THR A 192 20.51 -3.20 -11.77
C THR A 192 20.68 -1.71 -11.45
N PRO A 193 21.83 -1.30 -10.87
CA PRO A 193 22.12 0.11 -10.61
C PRO A 193 22.11 0.98 -11.88
N ASP A 194 22.58 0.45 -13.01
CA ASP A 194 22.58 1.18 -14.28
C ASP A 194 21.15 1.47 -14.78
N ASN A 195 20.25 0.50 -14.65
CA ASN A 195 18.85 0.68 -15.05
C ASN A 195 18.10 1.60 -14.08
N LEU A 196 18.45 1.59 -12.79
CA LEU A 196 17.96 2.54 -11.80
C LEU A 196 18.38 3.97 -12.15
N GLN A 197 19.66 4.17 -12.45
CA GLN A 197 20.19 5.49 -12.83
C GLN A 197 19.51 6.02 -14.10
N LYS A 198 19.28 5.15 -15.10
CA LYS A 198 18.57 5.53 -16.34
C LYS A 198 17.15 6.00 -16.09
N VAL A 199 16.36 5.27 -15.30
CA VAL A 199 14.97 5.67 -15.00
C VAL A 199 14.94 6.93 -14.15
N PHE A 200 15.84 7.05 -13.17
CA PHE A 200 15.90 8.23 -12.31
C PHE A 200 16.25 9.50 -13.11
N GLU A 201 17.33 9.50 -13.89
CA GLU A 201 17.73 10.70 -14.66
C GLU A 201 16.67 11.11 -15.70
N LYS A 202 15.86 10.16 -16.19
CA LYS A 202 14.75 10.45 -17.09
C LYS A 202 13.67 11.31 -16.42
N PHE A 203 13.29 10.97 -15.18
CA PHE A 203 12.20 11.64 -14.45
C PHE A 203 12.68 12.70 -13.45
N LYS A 204 13.99 12.81 -13.21
CA LYS A 204 14.61 13.81 -12.34
C LYS A 204 14.16 15.26 -12.60
N PRO A 205 13.93 15.72 -13.85
CA PRO A 205 13.42 17.07 -14.08
C PRO A 205 12.03 17.35 -13.46
N LEU A 206 11.28 16.31 -13.10
CA LEU A 206 9.97 16.43 -12.45
C LEU A 206 10.06 16.53 -10.91
N LEU A 207 11.27 16.31 -10.36
CA LEU A 207 11.50 16.24 -8.92
C LEU A 207 12.12 17.55 -8.42
N TYR A 208 11.59 18.08 -7.32
CA TYR A 208 12.22 19.18 -6.58
C TYR A 208 13.17 18.68 -5.47
N GLY A 209 13.10 17.39 -5.14
CA GLY A 209 13.96 16.76 -4.15
C GLY A 209 14.09 15.25 -4.34
N CYS A 210 15.17 14.68 -3.81
CA CYS A 210 15.35 13.23 -3.74
C CYS A 210 16.08 12.89 -2.44
N LEU A 211 15.73 11.76 -1.83
CA LEU A 211 16.55 11.22 -0.75
C LEU A 211 17.74 10.48 -1.37
N PRO A 212 18.97 10.70 -0.88
CA PRO A 212 20.08 9.84 -1.26
C PRO A 212 19.73 8.40 -0.85
N PRO A 213 20.31 7.39 -1.52
CA PRO A 213 20.21 6.01 -1.07
C PRO A 213 20.53 5.95 0.42
N LEU A 214 19.63 5.37 1.23
CA LEU A 214 19.81 5.28 2.68
C LEU A 214 21.21 4.72 2.95
N LYS A 215 22.10 5.44 3.66
CA LYS A 215 23.45 4.92 3.95
C LYS A 215 23.34 3.68 4.84
N ASP A 216 24.22 2.69 4.66
CA ASP A 216 24.28 1.52 5.54
C ASP A 216 24.52 1.98 6.97
N THR A 217 23.48 1.82 7.80
CA THR A 217 23.52 1.98 9.25
C THR A 217 23.74 0.63 9.88
#